data_AF-A0ABD1N2U4-F1
#
_entry.id   AF-A0ABD1N2U4-F1
#
_cell.length_a   1.000
_cell.length_b   1.000
_cell.length_c   1.000
_cell.angle_alpha   90.00
_cell.angle_beta   90.00
_cell.angle_gamma   90.00
#
_symmetry.space_group_name_H-M   'P 1'
#
loop_
_entity.id
_entity.type
_entity.pdbx_description
1 polymer ?
#
loop_
_entity_poly.entity_id
_entity_poly.type
_entity_poly.pdbx_seq_one_letter_code
_entity_poly.pdbx_strand_id
1 'polypeptide(L)' 'MAQYIINMNASMPASDKFIIHILDNTHMFVQPHVEQMIKSQIAKFREDNTYVKPN' A
#
# COMPACT_ATOMS: atom_id res chain seq x y z
N MET A 1 -0.26 2.50 7.97
CA MET A 1 -0.06 2.36 6.51
C MET A 1 0.56 1.02 6.13
N ALA A 2 1.52 0.47 6.89
CA ALA A 2 2.08 -0.86 6.60
C ALA A 2 1.01 -1.95 6.45
N GLN A 3 0.06 -2.05 7.38
CA GLN A 3 -1.03 -3.03 7.30
C GLN A 3 -1.91 -2.88 6.05
N TYR A 4 -2.15 -1.64 5.60
CA TYR A 4 -2.92 -1.38 4.37
C TYR A 4 -2.17 -1.94 3.14
N ILE A 5 -0.86 -1.72 3.06
CA ILE A 5 -0.01 -2.22 1.97
C ILE A 5 0.09 -3.75 2.00
N ILE A 6 0.19 -4.35 3.19
CA ILE A 6 0.18 -5.81 3.38
C ILE A 6 -1.15 -6.40 2.90
N ASN A 7 -2.28 -5.80 3.28
CA ASN A 7 -3.59 -6.24 2.86
C ASN A 7 -3.78 -6.08 1.34
N MET A 8 -3.29 -4.97 0.77
CA MET A 8 -3.28 -4.74 -0.68
C MET A 8 -2.50 -5.84 -1.42
N ASN A 9 -1.28 -6.15 -0.97
CA ASN A 9 -0.48 -7.24 -1.52
C ASN A 9 -1.14 -8.62 -1.37
N ALA A 10 -1.82 -8.86 -0.24
CA ALA A 10 -2.53 -10.12 0.00
C ALA A 10 -3.75 -10.31 -0.92
N SER A 11 -4.37 -9.20 -1.35
CA SER A 11 -5.52 -9.21 -2.26
C SER A 11 -5.15 -9.43 -3.74
N MET A 12 -3.86 -9.33 -4.08
CA MET A 12 -3.36 -9.50 -5.44
C MET A 12 -3.11 -10.98 -5.80
N PRO A 13 -3.26 -11.36 -7.08
CA PRO A 13 -2.84 -12.66 -7.59
C PRO A 13 -1.36 -12.94 -7.30
N ALA A 14 -0.98 -14.22 -7.22
CA ALA A 14 0.39 -14.61 -6.88
C ALA A 14 1.46 -14.02 -7.82
N SER A 15 1.12 -13.80 -9.10
CA SER A 15 1.99 -13.15 -10.10
C SER A 15 2.27 -11.68 -9.79
N ASP A 16 1.35 -11.01 -9.11
CA ASP A 16 1.33 -9.55 -8.95
C ASP A 16 1.70 -9.15 -7.51
N LYS A 17 2.01 -10.13 -6.65
CA LYS A 17 2.53 -9.88 -5.31
C LYS A 17 3.88 -9.20 -5.39
N PHE A 18 4.00 -8.09 -4.68
CA PHE A 18 5.15 -7.20 -4.74
C PHE A 18 5.95 -7.13 -3.44
N ILE A 19 5.41 -7.63 -2.32
CA ILE A 19 6.17 -7.75 -1.07
C ILE A 19 7.00 -9.03 -1.13
N ILE A 20 8.33 -8.86 -1.05
CA ILE A 20 9.29 -9.96 -1.02
C ILE A 20 9.47 -10.42 0.43
N HIS A 21 9.73 -9.48 1.35
CA HIS A 21 9.88 -9.76 2.78
C HIS A 21 9.35 -8.61 3.64
N ILE A 22 8.79 -8.94 4.80
CA ILE A 22 8.44 -7.96 5.85
C ILE A 22 9.60 -7.96 6.85
N LEU A 23 10.25 -6.81 7.03
CA LEU A 23 11.42 -6.68 7.90
C LEU A 23 10.98 -6.41 9.34
N ASP A 24 9.99 -5.54 9.51
CA ASP A 24 9.31 -5.26 10.77
C ASP A 24 7.93 -4.64 10.50
N ASN A 25 7.27 -4.12 11.55
CA ASN A 25 5.93 -3.53 11.44
C ASN A 25 5.87 -2.23 10.61
N THR A 26 7.02 -1.63 10.29
CA THR A 26 7.16 -0.35 9.59
C THR A 26 7.96 -0.44 8.30
N HIS A 27 8.78 -1.48 8.13
CA HIS A 27 9.67 -1.69 6.99
C HIS A 27 9.32 -2.95 6.21
N MET A 28 9.21 -2.79 4.89
CA MET A 28 8.92 -3.87 3.95
C MET A 28 9.91 -3.82 2.80
N PHE A 29 10.41 -4.98 2.40
CA PHE A 29 11.22 -5.15 1.20
C PHE A 29 10.29 -5.51 0.04
N VAL A 30 10.23 -4.61 -0.95
CA VAL A 30 9.28 -4.66 -2.08
C VAL A 30 10.03 -4.62 -3.41
N GLN A 31 9.34 -5.04 -4.48
CA GLN A 31 9.88 -4.91 -5.83
C GLN A 31 10.07 -3.43 -6.21
N PRO A 32 11.17 -3.04 -6.88
CA PRO A 32 11.49 -1.62 -7.12
C PRO A 32 10.47 -0.90 -8.02
N HIS A 33 9.83 -1.62 -8.95
CA HIS A 33 8.89 -1.02 -9.90
C HIS A 33 7.53 -0.65 -9.28
N VAL A 34 7.22 -1.14 -8.07
CA VAL A 34 5.92 -0.88 -7.43
C VAL A 34 5.91 0.38 -6.55
N GLU A 35 7.03 1.10 -6.46
CA GLU A 35 7.14 2.30 -5.64
C GLU A 35 6.07 3.34 -6.00
N GLN A 36 5.91 3.63 -7.30
CA GLN A 36 4.92 4.61 -7.76
C GLN A 36 3.49 4.16 -7.46
N MET A 37 3.18 2.88 -7.71
CA MET A 37 1.86 2.31 -7.40
C MET A 37 1.53 2.44 -5.92
N ILE A 38 2.47 2.09 -5.03
CA ILE A 38 2.29 2.19 -3.58
C ILE A 38 2.03 3.64 -3.17
N LYS A 39 2.83 4.60 -3.68
CA LYS A 39 2.65 6.03 -3.38
C LYS A 39 1.28 6.54 -3.80
N SER A 40 0.84 6.20 -5.02
CA SER A 40 -0.48 6.60 -5.54
C SER A 40 -1.62 6.02 -4.70
N GLN A 41 -1.55 4.75 -4.30
CA GLN A 41 -2.60 4.13 -3.48
C GLN A 41 -2.64 4.66 -2.05
N ILE A 42 -1.48 4.98 -1.45
CA ILE A 42 -1.46 5.66 -0.14
C ILE A 42 -2.07 7.06 -0.24
N ALA A 43 -1.77 7.81 -1.31
CA ALA A 43 -2.35 9.14 -1.51
C ALA A 43 -3.87 9.07 -1.63
N LYS A 44 -4.39 8.18 -2.48
CA LYS A 44 -5.82 7.92 -2.62
C LYS A 44 -6.47 7.49 -1.31
N PHE A 45 -5.86 6.56 -0.59
CA PHE A 45 -6.37 6.11 0.71
C PHE A 45 -6.44 7.27 1.72
N ARG A 46 -5.49 8.20 1.70
CA ARG A 46 -5.54 9.39 2.56
C ARG A 46 -6.67 10.33 2.14
N GLU A 47 -6.85 10.57 0.85
CA GLU A 47 -7.94 11.41 0.33
C GLU A 47 -9.31 10.83 0.70
N ASP A 48 -9.55 9.53 0.45
CA ASP A 48 -10.82 8.86 0.74
C ASP A 48 -11.16 8.87 2.24
N ASN A 49 -10.17 8.87 3.13
CA ASN A 49 -10.36 8.93 4.58
C ASN A 49 -10.27 10.35 5.15
N THR A 50 -9.97 11.36 4.33
CA THR A 50 -9.94 12.75 4.79
C THR A 50 -11.36 13.28 4.84
N TYR A 51 -11.84 13.59 6.05
CA TYR A 51 -13.13 14.21 6.23
C TYR A 51 -13.16 15.59 5.55
N VAL A 52 -14.05 15.76 4.57
CA VAL A 52 -14.41 17.06 4.00
C VAL A 52 -15.76 17.45 4.58
N LYS A 53 -15.83 18.61 5.24
CA LYS A 53 -17.09 19.14 5.74
C LYS A 53 -18.05 19.31 4.56
N PRO A 54 -19.24 18.70 4.56
CA PRO A 54 -20.23 18.94 3.53
C PRO A 54 -20.69 20.40 3.60
N ASN A 55 -20.71 21.08 2.45
CA ASN A 55 -21.23 22.44 2.30
C ASN A 55 -22.76 22.44 2.27
#